data_AF-A0A945GS92-F1
#
_entry.id   AF-A0A945GS92-F1
#
_cell.length_a   1.000
_cell.length_b   1.000
_cell.length_c   1.000
_cell.angle_alpha   90.00
_cell.angle_beta   90.00
_cell.angle_gamma   90.00
#
_symmetry.space_group_name_H-M   'P 1'
#
loop_
_entity.id
_entity.type
_entity.pdbx_description
1 polymer ?
#
loop_
_entity_poly.entity_id
_entity_poly.type
_entity_poly.pdbx_seq_one_letter_code
_entity_poly.pdbx_strand_id
1 'polypeptide(L)'
;HKIDAIREHRFSLGAGSLAIDTRDLDGEWATTDYQAGDTLIFPSLTVHQALPNLTEDRLRISLDNRYQNGRLPIAEHMLEPHLQIMNSLSWDDVYADWAETKLQYYWKKMDLEVVPRNMTWADKGFAEALALTRQGNEAAQHHLRRLVKRDPDSEQGKEAAATLAEPGACSADMD
;
A
#
# COMPACT_ATOMS: atom_id res chain seq x y z
N HIS A 1 -1.13 -7.66 19.36
CA HIS A 1 0.26 -8.07 19.63
C HIS A 1 1.22 -7.01 19.10
N LYS A 2 2.15 -6.50 19.94
CA LYS A 2 3.14 -5.48 19.55
C LYS A 2 4.47 -6.19 19.32
N ILE A 3 4.78 -6.43 18.05
CA ILE A 3 5.98 -7.17 17.64
C ILE A 3 7.25 -6.33 17.85
N ASP A 4 7.12 -5.01 17.78
CA ASP A 4 8.22 -4.03 17.83
C ASP A 4 9.39 -4.34 16.87
N ALA A 5 9.10 -5.09 15.81
CA ALA A 5 10.04 -5.40 14.76
C ALA A 5 9.32 -5.44 13.40
N ILE A 6 10.07 -5.12 12.35
CA ILE A 6 9.61 -5.28 10.97
C ILE A 6 9.70 -6.77 10.63
N ARG A 7 8.59 -7.35 10.16
CA ARG A 7 8.54 -8.74 9.68
C ARG A 7 8.90 -8.83 8.21
N GLU A 8 9.33 -10.00 7.78
CA GLU A 8 9.57 -10.25 6.36
C GLU A 8 8.24 -10.15 5.60
N HIS A 9 8.22 -9.28 4.59
CA HIS A 9 7.05 -9.12 3.74
C HIS A 9 7.09 -10.13 2.60
N ARG A 10 5.91 -10.60 2.24
CA ARG A 10 5.66 -11.52 1.13
C ARG A 10 4.69 -10.89 0.15
N PHE A 11 4.77 -11.29 -1.11
CA PHE A 11 3.79 -10.92 -2.12
C PHE A 11 2.37 -11.30 -1.68
N SER A 12 1.41 -10.39 -1.90
CA SER A 12 -0.02 -10.65 -1.74
C SER A 12 -0.85 -9.85 -2.75
N LEU A 13 -2.12 -10.21 -2.96
CA LEU A 13 -3.06 -9.39 -3.72
C LEU A 13 -3.67 -8.23 -2.93
N GLY A 14 -3.34 -8.12 -1.63
CA GLY A 14 -3.89 -7.12 -0.72
C GLY A 14 -3.33 -5.72 -0.94
N ALA A 15 -3.64 -4.84 0.02
CA ALA A 15 -3.16 -3.46 0.00
C ALA A 15 -1.63 -3.40 -0.06
N GLY A 16 -1.11 -2.55 -0.96
CA GLY A 16 0.34 -2.44 -1.19
C GLY A 16 1.00 -3.66 -1.82
N SER A 17 0.23 -4.70 -2.18
CA SER A 17 0.73 -5.98 -2.74
C SER A 17 1.70 -6.73 -1.82
N LEU A 18 1.58 -6.50 -0.51
CA LEU A 18 2.40 -7.11 0.52
C LEU A 18 1.51 -7.72 1.61
N ALA A 19 2.04 -8.74 2.27
CA ALA A 19 1.51 -9.27 3.53
C ALA A 19 2.68 -9.77 4.37
N ILE A 20 2.41 -10.15 5.60
CA ILE A 20 3.36 -10.91 6.42
C ILE A 20 2.80 -12.31 6.64
N ASP A 21 3.68 -13.25 6.94
CA ASP A 21 3.23 -14.53 7.47
C ASP A 21 2.68 -14.34 8.88
N THR A 22 1.51 -14.93 9.13
CA THR A 22 0.81 -14.82 10.42
C THR A 22 0.91 -16.09 11.25
N ARG A 23 1.48 -17.18 10.72
CA ARG A 23 1.57 -18.49 11.39
C ARG A 23 2.39 -18.46 12.67
N ASP A 24 3.43 -17.62 12.70
CA ASP A 24 4.34 -17.48 13.83
C ASP A 24 3.97 -16.29 14.74
N LEU A 25 2.74 -15.77 14.63
CA LEU A 25 2.25 -14.70 15.49
C LEU A 25 1.56 -15.26 16.73
N ASP A 26 2.00 -14.78 17.89
CA ASP A 26 1.36 -15.09 19.16
C ASP A 26 0.34 -14.00 19.52
N GLY A 27 -0.75 -14.40 20.20
CA GLY A 27 -1.76 -13.51 20.74
C GLY A 27 -3.12 -13.61 20.04
N GLU A 28 -4.04 -12.74 20.45
CA GLU A 28 -5.43 -12.77 20.00
C GLU A 28 -5.74 -11.64 19.03
N TRP A 29 -6.53 -11.96 18.00
CA TRP A 29 -7.15 -10.97 17.13
C TRP A 29 -8.25 -10.25 17.90
N ALA A 30 -8.10 -8.94 18.07
CA ALA A 30 -9.11 -8.11 18.72
C ALA A 30 -9.94 -7.36 17.68
N THR A 31 -11.25 -7.30 17.90
CA THR A 31 -12.20 -6.53 17.09
C THR A 31 -13.35 -6.06 17.96
N THR A 32 -14.10 -5.06 17.47
CA THR A 32 -15.33 -4.57 18.11
C THR A 32 -16.26 -4.00 17.04
N ASP A 33 -17.51 -3.73 17.42
CA ASP A 33 -18.51 -3.07 16.57
C ASP A 33 -18.36 -1.54 16.62
N TYR A 34 -17.39 -1.03 15.85
CA TYR A 34 -17.10 0.41 15.79
C TYR A 34 -18.29 1.21 15.27
N GLN A 35 -18.63 2.28 15.99
CA GLN A 35 -19.67 3.23 15.62
C GLN A 35 -19.08 4.49 14.98
N ALA A 36 -19.93 5.27 14.31
CA ALA A 36 -19.50 6.55 13.75
C ALA A 36 -18.97 7.48 14.87
N GLY A 37 -17.71 7.89 14.72
CA GLY A 37 -17.00 8.69 15.73
C GLY A 37 -15.97 7.89 16.53
N ASP A 38 -16.07 6.57 16.56
CA ASP A 38 -15.03 5.73 17.17
C ASP A 38 -13.73 5.83 16.38
N THR A 39 -12.62 5.87 17.10
CA THR A 39 -11.27 5.96 16.52
C THR A 39 -10.39 4.87 17.09
N LEU A 40 -9.77 4.10 16.20
CA LEU A 40 -8.73 3.15 16.54
C LEU A 40 -7.36 3.76 16.22
N ILE A 41 -6.48 3.83 17.23
CA ILE A 41 -5.09 4.30 17.08
C ILE A 41 -4.16 3.17 17.51
N PHE A 42 -3.19 2.83 16.65
CA PHE A 42 -2.18 1.81 16.94
C PHE A 42 -0.81 2.19 16.36
N PRO A 43 0.31 1.70 16.97
CA PRO A 43 1.65 1.88 16.41
C PRO A 43 1.82 1.22 15.04
N SER A 44 2.67 1.78 14.18
CA SER A 44 2.89 1.31 12.79
C SER A 44 3.27 -0.17 12.65
N LEU A 45 3.84 -0.78 13.68
CA LEU A 45 4.23 -2.20 13.69
C LEU A 45 3.13 -3.13 14.24
N THR A 46 1.91 -2.63 14.40
CA THR A 46 0.76 -3.44 14.78
C THR A 46 0.27 -4.22 13.56
N VAL A 47 0.31 -5.55 13.65
CA VAL A 47 -0.31 -6.41 12.65
C VAL A 47 -1.82 -6.25 12.73
N HIS A 48 -2.44 -5.89 11.62
CA HIS A 48 -3.88 -5.67 11.53
C HIS A 48 -4.38 -6.08 10.15
N GLN A 49 -5.67 -6.41 10.08
CA GLN A 49 -6.36 -6.71 8.83
C GLN A 49 -7.82 -6.28 8.93
N ALA A 50 -8.43 -6.03 7.78
CA ALA A 50 -9.86 -5.78 7.69
C ALA A 50 -10.64 -7.10 7.78
N LEU A 51 -11.73 -7.12 8.54
CA LEU A 51 -12.71 -8.20 8.46
C LEU A 51 -13.53 -8.08 7.16
N PRO A 52 -13.96 -9.22 6.57
CA PRO A 52 -14.85 -9.19 5.42
C PRO A 52 -16.17 -8.49 5.76
N ASN A 53 -16.73 -7.76 4.81
CA ASN A 53 -18.06 -7.23 4.96
C ASN A 53 -19.08 -8.32 4.59
N LEU A 54 -19.77 -8.88 5.58
CA LEU A 54 -20.73 -9.98 5.38
C LEU A 54 -22.18 -9.48 5.26
N THR A 55 -22.42 -8.17 5.29
CA THR A 55 -23.76 -7.61 5.10
C THR A 55 -24.13 -7.59 3.62
N GLU A 56 -25.36 -7.96 3.30
CA GLU A 56 -25.85 -7.99 1.91
C GLU A 56 -26.19 -6.58 1.37
N ASP A 57 -26.54 -5.65 2.25
CA ASP A 57 -27.18 -4.37 1.90
C ASP A 57 -26.46 -3.13 2.47
N ARG A 58 -25.25 -3.29 3.02
CA ARG A 58 -24.50 -2.18 3.63
C ARG A 58 -23.06 -2.13 3.15
N LEU A 59 -22.54 -0.91 3.05
CA LEU A 59 -21.13 -0.64 2.84
C LEU A 59 -20.46 -0.26 4.15
N ARG A 60 -19.25 -0.77 4.40
CA ARG A 60 -18.37 -0.27 5.45
C ARG A 60 -17.48 0.83 4.86
N ILE A 61 -17.60 2.04 5.39
CA ILE A 61 -16.75 3.18 5.03
C ILE A 61 -15.90 3.53 6.24
N SER A 62 -14.58 3.59 6.05
CA SER A 62 -13.60 3.99 7.05
C SER A 62 -12.48 4.79 6.40
N LEU A 63 -11.77 5.59 7.19
CA LEU A 63 -10.61 6.37 6.75
C LEU A 63 -9.42 6.09 7.68
N ASP A 64 -8.27 5.73 7.10
CA ASP A 64 -7.01 5.55 7.81
C ASP A 64 -6.03 6.70 7.52
N ASN A 65 -5.65 7.41 8.59
CA ASN A 65 -4.65 8.49 8.53
C ASN A 65 -3.43 8.13 9.36
N ARG A 66 -2.29 8.76 9.04
CA ARG A 66 -1.04 8.62 9.80
C ARG A 66 -0.63 9.98 10.33
N TYR A 67 -0.17 10.01 11.56
CA TYR A 67 0.47 11.18 12.16
C TYR A 67 1.81 10.75 12.75
N GLN A 68 2.78 11.65 12.70
CA GLN A 68 4.11 11.43 13.26
C GLN A 68 4.60 12.68 13.98
N ASN A 69 5.57 12.52 14.87
CA ASN A 69 6.25 13.66 15.48
C ASN A 69 7.04 14.41 14.40
N GLY A 70 6.83 15.73 14.27
CA GLY A 70 7.53 16.56 13.29
C GLY A 70 9.05 16.67 13.51
N ARG A 71 9.57 16.23 14.66
CA ARG A 71 11.01 16.14 14.95
C ARG A 71 11.65 14.85 14.45
N LEU A 72 10.87 13.92 13.91
CA LEU A 72 11.37 12.68 13.32
C LEU A 72 11.41 12.81 11.79
N PRO A 73 12.32 12.09 11.12
CA PRO A 73 12.38 12.10 9.66
C PRO A 73 11.04 11.75 9.03
N ILE A 74 10.69 12.44 7.95
CA ILE A 74 9.49 12.19 7.15
C ILE A 74 9.89 11.80 5.74
N ALA A 75 9.29 10.73 5.22
CA ALA A 75 9.53 10.33 3.84
C ALA A 75 8.90 11.36 2.88
N GLU A 76 9.62 11.76 1.83
CA GLU A 76 9.20 12.83 0.91
C GLU A 76 7.77 12.68 0.37
N HIS A 77 7.38 11.45 0.01
CA HIS A 77 6.05 11.14 -0.53
C HIS A 77 4.90 11.33 0.48
N MET A 78 5.19 11.42 1.78
CA MET A 78 4.18 11.71 2.81
C MET A 78 3.80 13.19 2.84
N LEU A 79 4.56 14.05 2.15
CA LEU A 79 4.27 15.47 1.97
C LEU A 79 3.50 15.76 0.67
N GLU A 80 3.13 14.73 -0.09
CA GLU A 80 2.35 14.82 -1.33
C GLU A 80 0.92 14.28 -1.12
N PRO A 81 -0.03 14.60 -2.01
CA PRO A 81 -1.38 14.04 -1.94
C PRO A 81 -1.39 12.51 -1.96
N HIS A 82 -2.42 11.91 -1.35
CA HIS A 82 -2.51 10.46 -1.22
C HIS A 82 -2.49 9.78 -2.60
N LEU A 83 -1.63 8.74 -2.73
CA LEU A 83 -1.37 8.01 -3.97
C LEU A 83 -0.85 8.87 -5.14
N GLN A 84 -0.14 9.96 -4.87
CA GLN A 84 0.47 10.79 -5.92
C GLN A 84 1.35 9.99 -6.91
N ILE A 85 1.96 8.88 -6.50
CA ILE A 85 2.67 7.98 -7.43
C ILE A 85 1.79 7.27 -8.46
N MET A 86 0.46 7.28 -8.28
CA MET A 86 -0.53 6.64 -9.15
C MET A 86 -1.55 7.61 -9.72
N ASN A 87 -1.45 8.91 -9.43
CA ASN A 87 -2.36 9.91 -9.93
C ASN A 87 -1.63 11.25 -10.13
N SER A 88 -2.26 12.16 -10.87
CA SER A 88 -1.68 13.49 -11.13
C SER A 88 -2.19 14.56 -10.16
N LEU A 89 -2.79 14.18 -9.03
CA LEU A 89 -3.36 15.15 -8.08
C LEU A 89 -2.22 15.89 -7.38
N SER A 90 -2.16 17.20 -7.57
CA SER A 90 -1.22 18.08 -6.90
C SER A 90 -1.87 18.79 -5.71
N TRP A 91 -1.05 19.39 -4.85
CA TRP A 91 -1.56 20.28 -3.80
C TRP A 91 -2.23 21.53 -4.37
N ASP A 92 -1.76 22.05 -5.51
CA ASP A 92 -2.41 23.21 -6.15
C ASP A 92 -3.85 22.85 -6.59
N ASP A 93 -4.06 21.63 -7.09
CA ASP A 93 -5.41 21.12 -7.41
C ASP A 93 -6.28 21.02 -6.16
N VAL A 94 -5.74 20.49 -5.06
CA VAL A 94 -6.46 20.37 -3.78
C VAL A 94 -6.85 21.73 -3.23
N TYR A 95 -6.00 22.75 -3.43
CA TYR A 95 -6.17 24.08 -2.89
C TYR A 95 -6.94 25.05 -3.79
N ALA A 96 -7.26 24.67 -5.03
CA ALA A 96 -7.82 25.55 -6.06
C ALA A 96 -9.06 26.35 -5.57
N ASP A 97 -9.94 25.69 -4.82
CA ASP A 97 -11.21 26.28 -4.36
C ASP A 97 -11.22 26.61 -2.85
N TRP A 98 -10.05 26.58 -2.19
CA TRP A 98 -9.99 26.89 -0.76
C TRP A 98 -10.16 28.40 -0.52
N ALA A 99 -11.16 28.77 0.27
CA ALA A 99 -11.40 30.17 0.66
C ALA A 99 -10.29 30.75 1.55
N GLU A 100 -9.56 29.90 2.27
CA GLU A 100 -8.48 30.31 3.18
C GLU A 100 -7.15 29.66 2.80
N THR A 101 -6.09 30.47 2.72
CA THR A 101 -4.75 30.00 2.34
C THR A 101 -3.85 29.69 3.54
N LYS A 102 -4.27 30.00 4.77
CA LYS A 102 -3.43 29.96 5.97
C LYS A 102 -2.82 28.58 6.25
N LEU A 103 -3.53 27.51 5.88
CA LEU A 103 -3.12 26.11 6.05
C LEU A 103 -2.50 25.51 4.79
N GLN A 104 -2.55 26.20 3.65
CA GLN A 104 -1.93 25.70 2.44
C GLN A 104 -0.42 25.61 2.64
N TYR A 105 0.14 24.44 2.34
CA TYR A 105 1.58 24.17 2.46
C TYR A 105 2.17 24.49 3.84
N TYR A 106 1.38 24.41 4.91
CA TYR A 106 1.81 24.86 6.24
C TYR A 106 3.11 24.18 6.72
N TRP A 107 3.33 22.93 6.32
CA TRP A 107 4.50 22.13 6.66
C TRP A 107 5.81 22.69 6.06
N LYS A 108 5.74 23.49 4.98
CA LYS A 108 6.93 24.15 4.40
C LYS A 108 7.57 25.17 5.37
N LYS A 109 6.84 25.59 6.41
CA LYS A 109 7.34 26.48 7.47
C LYS A 109 7.93 25.71 8.66
N MET A 110 7.81 24.39 8.66
CA MET A 110 8.34 23.52 9.71
C MET A 110 9.77 23.09 9.36
N ASP A 111 10.59 22.92 10.39
CA ASP A 111 11.95 22.37 10.26
C ASP A 111 11.86 20.83 10.21
N LEU A 112 11.53 20.30 9.03
CA LEU A 112 11.35 18.86 8.80
C LEU A 112 12.62 18.26 8.18
N GLU A 113 13.09 17.16 8.75
CA GLU A 113 14.06 16.30 8.09
C GLU A 113 13.34 15.42 7.05
N VAL A 114 13.46 15.77 5.78
CA VAL A 114 12.83 15.02 4.67
C VAL A 114 13.83 13.98 4.15
N VAL A 115 13.39 12.73 4.08
CA VAL A 115 14.19 11.60 3.58
C VAL A 115 13.55 10.96 2.35
N PRO A 116 14.33 10.33 1.46
CA PRO A 116 13.78 9.60 0.32
C PRO A 116 12.85 8.47 0.75
N ARG A 117 11.88 8.14 -0.09
CA ARG A 117 11.03 6.97 0.14
C ARG A 117 11.86 5.68 0.19
N ASN A 118 11.66 4.88 1.24
CA ASN A 118 12.24 3.54 1.32
C ASN A 118 11.41 2.55 0.49
N MET A 119 12.03 1.95 -0.53
CA MET A 119 11.40 1.00 -1.46
C MET A 119 11.72 -0.47 -1.17
N THR A 120 12.57 -0.77 -0.18
CA THR A 120 13.09 -2.12 0.09
C THR A 120 12.02 -3.21 0.11
N TRP A 121 10.88 -2.96 0.76
CA TRP A 121 9.81 -3.96 0.88
C TRP A 121 8.94 -4.08 -0.37
N ALA A 122 8.69 -2.96 -1.06
CA ALA A 122 7.97 -2.98 -2.33
C ALA A 122 8.77 -3.73 -3.40
N ASP A 123 10.07 -3.47 -3.48
CA ASP A 123 10.96 -4.13 -4.44
C ASP A 123 11.07 -5.64 -4.16
N LYS A 124 11.17 -6.04 -2.88
CA LYS A 124 11.13 -7.44 -2.48
C LYS A 124 9.83 -8.14 -2.88
N GLY A 125 8.68 -7.51 -2.61
CA GLY A 125 7.38 -8.08 -2.97
C GLY A 125 7.20 -8.19 -4.49
N PHE A 126 7.68 -7.21 -5.25
CA PHE A 126 7.67 -7.26 -6.71
C PHE A 126 8.58 -8.39 -7.24
N ALA A 127 9.81 -8.50 -6.74
CA ALA A 127 10.72 -9.60 -7.10
C ALA A 127 10.11 -10.98 -6.80
N GLU A 128 9.44 -11.12 -5.66
CA GLU A 128 8.72 -12.35 -5.33
C GLU A 128 7.54 -12.60 -6.29
N ALA A 129 6.77 -11.58 -6.67
CA ALA A 129 5.69 -11.72 -7.64
C ALA A 129 6.19 -12.19 -9.02
N LEU A 130 7.35 -11.70 -9.46
CA LEU A 130 8.00 -12.19 -10.69
C LEU A 130 8.37 -13.67 -10.56
N ALA A 131 9.01 -14.06 -9.46
CA ALA A 131 9.39 -15.45 -9.21
C ALA A 131 8.18 -16.39 -9.15
N LEU A 132 7.10 -15.99 -8.48
CA LEU A 132 5.85 -16.75 -8.39
C LEU A 132 5.14 -16.85 -9.74
N THR A 133 5.19 -15.81 -10.56
CA THR A 133 4.62 -15.85 -11.92
C THR A 133 5.29 -16.91 -12.77
N ARG A 134 6.63 -17.02 -12.72
CA ARG A 134 7.38 -18.10 -13.41
C ARG A 134 7.04 -19.50 -12.93
N GLN A 135 6.46 -19.62 -11.73
CA GLN A 135 5.99 -20.88 -11.16
C GLN A 135 4.50 -21.14 -11.47
N GLY A 136 3.86 -20.33 -12.31
CA GLY A 136 2.45 -20.48 -12.68
C GLY A 136 1.46 -19.95 -11.63
N ASN A 137 1.90 -19.13 -10.66
CA ASN A 137 1.00 -18.59 -9.65
C ASN A 137 0.03 -17.55 -10.26
N GLU A 138 -1.26 -17.88 -10.29
CA GLU A 138 -2.30 -17.05 -10.91
C GLU A 138 -2.46 -15.67 -10.26
N ALA A 139 -2.33 -15.59 -8.93
CA ALA A 139 -2.44 -14.32 -8.20
C ALA A 139 -1.29 -13.37 -8.57
N ALA A 140 -0.06 -13.90 -8.67
CA ALA A 140 1.10 -13.13 -9.09
C ALA A 140 0.97 -12.69 -10.56
N GLN A 141 0.56 -13.58 -11.45
CA GLN A 141 0.26 -13.24 -12.85
C GLN A 141 -0.79 -12.12 -12.94
N HIS A 142 -1.87 -12.22 -12.16
CA HIS A 142 -2.92 -11.20 -12.13
C HIS A 142 -2.38 -9.84 -11.66
N HIS A 143 -1.53 -9.82 -10.63
CA HIS A 143 -0.86 -8.60 -10.18
C HIS A 143 0.00 -7.98 -11.29
N LEU A 144 0.85 -8.76 -11.95
CA LEU A 144 1.70 -8.29 -13.04
C LEU A 144 0.89 -7.76 -14.23
N ARG A 145 -0.20 -8.44 -14.63
CA ARG A 145 -1.08 -7.97 -15.71
C ARG A 145 -1.71 -6.62 -15.37
N ARG A 146 -2.12 -6.41 -14.12
CA ARG A 146 -2.64 -5.11 -13.66
C ARG A 146 -1.57 -4.03 -13.66
N LEU A 147 -0.33 -4.36 -13.28
CA LEU A 147 0.80 -3.43 -13.34
C LEU A 147 1.09 -3.00 -14.77
N VAL A 148 1.23 -3.94 -15.71
CA VAL A 148 1.44 -3.64 -17.14
C VAL A 148 0.34 -2.74 -17.68
N LYS A 149 -0.92 -3.01 -17.32
CA LYS A 149 -2.04 -2.16 -17.76
C LYS A 149 -1.98 -0.75 -17.16
N ARG A 150 -1.56 -0.62 -15.90
CA ARG A 150 -1.55 0.65 -15.16
C ARG A 150 -0.37 1.53 -15.57
N ASP A 151 0.80 0.94 -15.75
CA ASP A 151 2.06 1.66 -15.90
C ASP A 151 3.04 0.86 -16.80
N PRO A 152 2.75 0.73 -18.10
CA PRO A 152 3.50 -0.12 -19.03
C PRO A 152 4.93 0.38 -19.29
N ASP A 153 5.15 1.69 -19.17
CA ASP A 153 6.42 2.32 -19.54
C ASP A 153 7.42 2.40 -18.39
N SER A 154 6.98 2.11 -17.15
CA SER A 154 7.87 1.95 -16.00
C SER A 154 8.79 0.75 -16.14
N GLU A 155 9.93 0.78 -15.45
CA GLU A 155 10.85 -0.37 -15.42
C GLU A 155 10.17 -1.63 -14.87
N GLN A 156 9.37 -1.50 -13.81
CA GLN A 156 8.59 -2.61 -13.27
C GLN A 156 7.51 -3.09 -14.26
N GLY A 157 6.88 -2.19 -15.01
CA GLY A 157 5.91 -2.53 -16.05
C GLY A 157 6.51 -3.34 -17.20
N LYS A 158 7.68 -2.93 -17.69
CA LYS A 158 8.43 -3.65 -18.72
C LYS A 158 8.89 -5.02 -18.23
N GLU A 159 9.42 -5.10 -17.01
CA GLU A 159 9.87 -6.37 -16.42
C GLU A 159 8.70 -7.33 -16.16
N ALA A 160 7.55 -6.81 -15.73
CA ALA A 160 6.32 -7.58 -15.59
C ALA A 160 5.83 -8.14 -16.93
N ALA A 161 5.83 -7.32 -17.99
CA ALA A 161 5.44 -7.74 -19.33
C ALA A 161 6.37 -8.83 -19.89
N ALA A 162 7.68 -8.65 -19.72
CA ALA A 162 8.68 -9.64 -20.13
C ALA A 162 8.47 -10.98 -19.40
N THR A 163 8.26 -10.93 -18.08
CA THR A 163 8.06 -12.14 -17.25
C THR A 163 6.77 -12.89 -17.63
N LEU A 164 5.68 -12.18 -17.94
CA LEU A 164 4.43 -12.80 -18.38
C LEU A 164 4.53 -13.49 -19.75
N ALA A 165 5.47 -13.05 -20.60
CA ALA A 165 5.71 -13.63 -21.92
C ALA A 165 6.63 -14.85 -21.89
N GLU A 166 7.23 -15.18 -20.75
CA GLU A 166 8.09 -16.36 -20.60
C GLU A 166 7.28 -17.66 -20.77
N PRO A 167 7.82 -18.68 -21.49
CA PRO A 167 7.16 -19.98 -21.60
C PRO A 167 6.90 -20.63 -20.24
N GLY A 168 5.65 -21.00 -19.96
CA GLY A 168 5.23 -21.60 -18.69
C GLY A 168 4.86 -20.60 -17.59
N ALA A 169 5.07 -19.30 -17.79
CA ALA A 169 4.68 -18.26 -16.84
C ALA A 169 3.18 -17.90 -16.91
N CYS A 170 2.53 -18.18 -18.04
CA CYS A 170 1.07 -18.24 -18.15
C CYS A 170 0.69 -19.71 -18.41
N SER A 171 -0.23 -20.27 -17.62
CA SER A 171 -0.89 -21.52 -18.01
C SER A 171 -1.57 -21.26 -19.36
N ALA A 172 -1.24 -22.06 -20.37
CA ALA A 172 -2.02 -22.10 -21.59
C ALA A 172 -3.45 -22.52 -21.22
N ASP A 173 -4.40 -21.78 -21.78
CA ASP A 173 -5.82 -22.11 -21.97
C ASP A 173 -6.78 -21.86 -20.78
N MET A 174 -7.45 -20.71 -20.84
CA MET A 174 -8.90 -20.64 -20.60
C MET A 174 -9.58 -20.80 -21.96
N ASP A 175 -9.94 -22.04 -22.30
CA ASP A 175 -11.02 -22.35 -23.25
C ASP A 175 -12.32 -22.60 -22.46
#